data_AF-A0A1R2B308-F1
#
_entry.id   AF-A0A1R2B308-F1
#
_cell.length_a   1.000
_cell.length_b   1.000
_cell.length_c   1.000
_cell.angle_alpha   90.00
_cell.angle_beta   90.00
_cell.angle_gamma   90.00
#
_symmetry.space_group_name_H-M   'P 1'
#
loop_
_entity.id
_entity.type
_entity.pdbx_description
1 polymer ?
#
loop_
_entity_poly.entity_id
_entity_poly.type
_entity_poly.pdbx_seq_one_letter_code
_entity_poly.pdbx_strand_id
1 'polypeptide(L)'
;MDIKCFVQGCKKTPSLCCYCTSEAVALCHNHMPNHIQKYPNLIHSFKSISKILTQDIKEKISKSLSSKLEMLKSESKSFDISVLNILTKVQMIAKDFYTKNKIMKNICKKLLKEINENNSASVLFRKSQNDTDQVRFEDVENEVFRRFKLTNPENENSFYKLSYKLTKECAQIESYLNNSIFLESNISTNFNEYLYVFQEKTKNLVKFSTESLKKSIDVIQVIPNQGSYATVCYLPFNKLFVSGGFIPDNTYLSTSFLIDLTTNLVDNLQEVRRRAAANCIYRDNKICIFGGCNGGSDLNICDAFDLKSKKWEQFALLPKKACHTSILDLNNKCLIAGRYNFIYTYDWNSNSYCEVTNQVTIDGQNILIRDNKKIHLLCDKTVNLGNINNIKVWQKNFHTESPHNITTCLPIIKGRFAYFADDLCTIYQYDLDSYEIKIIA
;
A
#
# COMPACT_ATOMS: atom_id res chain seq x y z
N MET A 1 7.21 24.68 -1.69
CA MET A 1 8.13 25.49 -2.50
C MET A 1 7.43 26.79 -2.85
N ASP A 2 8.07 27.94 -2.63
CA ASP A 2 7.55 29.22 -3.08
C ASP A 2 7.42 29.22 -4.61
N ILE A 3 6.33 29.80 -5.12
CA ILE A 3 6.14 29.99 -6.56
C ILE A 3 7.24 30.96 -7.03
N LYS A 4 8.12 30.51 -7.93
CA LYS A 4 9.23 31.31 -8.46
C LYS A 4 8.94 31.74 -9.90
N CYS A 5 9.44 32.91 -10.27
CA CYS A 5 9.40 33.36 -11.65
C CYS A 5 10.25 32.44 -12.53
N PHE A 6 9.82 32.18 -13.77
CA PHE A 6 10.54 31.30 -14.72
C PHE A 6 11.97 31.74 -15.07
N VAL A 7 12.29 33.02 -14.86
CA VAL A 7 13.64 33.53 -15.05
C VAL A 7 14.47 33.17 -13.82
N GLN A 8 15.47 32.33 -14.05
CA GLN A 8 16.38 31.85 -13.02
C GLN A 8 17.08 33.05 -12.34
N GLY A 9 17.05 33.09 -11.00
CA GLY A 9 17.62 34.19 -10.22
C GLY A 9 16.71 35.40 -9.99
N CYS A 10 15.49 35.41 -10.53
CA CYS A 10 14.53 36.49 -10.26
C CYS A 10 14.07 36.45 -8.79
N LYS A 11 14.27 37.57 -8.08
CA LYS A 11 13.85 37.73 -6.68
C LYS A 11 12.41 38.22 -6.50
N LYS A 12 11.71 38.56 -7.60
CA LYS A 12 10.32 39.06 -7.55
C LYS A 12 9.35 37.89 -7.46
N THR A 13 8.37 38.00 -6.57
CA THR A 13 7.26 37.05 -6.48
C THR A 13 6.43 37.12 -7.77
N PRO A 14 6.22 35.99 -8.46
CA PRO A 14 5.41 35.96 -9.66
C PRO A 14 3.95 36.31 -9.33
N SER A 15 3.39 37.24 -10.10
CA SER A 15 2.01 37.71 -9.97
C SER A 15 1.11 37.16 -11.08
N LEU A 16 1.71 36.60 -12.13
CA LEU A 16 1.04 36.11 -13.33
C LEU A 16 1.41 34.66 -13.61
N CYS A 17 0.47 33.93 -14.18
CA CYS A 17 0.68 32.60 -14.74
C CYS A 17 0.24 32.56 -16.20
N CYS A 18 1.03 31.89 -17.04
CA CYS A 18 0.74 31.65 -18.46
C CYS A 18 0.63 30.13 -18.71
N TYR A 19 -0.36 29.73 -19.52
CA TYR A 19 -0.65 28.33 -19.86
C TYR A 19 -0.34 28.01 -21.33
N CYS A 20 0.59 28.75 -21.94
CA CYS A 20 0.93 28.54 -23.35
C CYS A 20 1.73 27.25 -23.58
N THR A 21 2.33 26.68 -22.54
CA THR A 21 3.07 25.40 -22.54
C THR A 21 2.32 24.32 -21.78
N SER A 22 2.75 23.05 -21.92
CA SER A 22 2.19 21.89 -21.18
C SER A 22 2.24 22.07 -19.66
N GLU A 23 3.20 22.84 -19.15
CA GLU A 23 3.28 23.24 -17.75
C GLU A 23 2.93 24.72 -17.59
N ALA A 24 2.23 25.04 -16.50
CA ALA A 24 1.83 26.40 -16.15
C ALA A 24 3.05 27.21 -15.69
N VAL A 25 3.41 28.26 -16.41
CA VAL A 25 4.60 29.06 -16.13
C VAL A 25 4.22 30.25 -15.25
N ALA A 26 4.82 30.35 -14.06
CA ALA A 26 4.68 31.51 -13.20
C ALA A 26 5.74 32.58 -13.54
N LEU A 27 5.31 33.83 -13.65
CA LEU A 27 6.18 34.96 -14.00
C LEU A 27 5.78 36.25 -13.29
N CYS A 28 6.73 37.15 -13.12
CA CYS A 28 6.44 38.53 -12.73
C CYS A 28 6.15 39.38 -13.98
N HIS A 29 5.45 40.50 -13.81
CA HIS A 29 5.11 41.42 -14.91
C HIS A 29 6.33 41.80 -15.77
N ASN A 30 7.52 41.93 -15.17
CA ASN A 30 8.74 42.34 -15.86
C ASN A 30 9.26 41.30 -16.86
N HIS A 31 9.01 40.01 -16.63
CA HIS A 31 9.51 38.93 -17.49
C HIS A 31 8.45 38.40 -18.46
N MET A 32 7.29 39.05 -18.54
CA MET A 32 6.28 38.77 -19.55
C MET A 32 6.84 38.90 -20.98
N PRO A 33 7.61 39.94 -21.35
CA PRO A 33 8.18 40.03 -22.69
C PRO A 33 9.18 38.91 -22.98
N ASN A 34 10.03 38.55 -22.01
CA ASN A 34 11.00 37.46 -22.15
C ASN A 34 10.31 36.11 -22.39
N HIS A 35 9.14 35.89 -21.78
CA HIS A 35 8.35 34.68 -21.99
C HIS A 35 7.75 34.63 -23.40
N ILE A 36 7.16 35.74 -23.86
CA ILE A 36 6.62 35.85 -25.21
C ILE A 36 7.71 35.65 -26.26
N GLN A 37 8.88 36.26 -26.06
CA GLN A 37 10.03 36.11 -26.95
C GLN A 37 10.57 34.68 -27.01
N LYS A 38 10.47 33.94 -25.90
CA LYS A 38 10.89 32.53 -25.84
C LYS A 38 9.91 31.61 -26.58
N TYR A 39 8.63 31.97 -26.66
CA TYR A 39 7.58 31.18 -27.30
C TYR A 39 6.73 31.98 -28.30
N PRO A 40 7.34 32.62 -29.32
CA PRO A 40 6.67 33.63 -30.13
C PRO A 40 5.48 33.10 -30.95
N ASN A 41 5.47 31.80 -31.23
CA ASN A 41 4.45 31.15 -32.05
C ASN A 41 3.28 30.57 -31.23
N LEU A 42 3.28 30.75 -29.89
CA LEU A 42 2.22 30.25 -29.01
C LEU A 42 1.25 31.37 -28.63
N ILE A 43 -0.01 30.99 -28.42
CA ILE A 43 -1.03 31.91 -27.92
C ILE A 43 -0.85 32.06 -26.41
N HIS A 44 -0.54 33.27 -25.95
CA HIS A 44 -0.30 33.55 -24.53
C HIS A 44 -1.57 34.05 -23.84
N SER A 45 -1.95 33.41 -22.73
CA SER A 45 -3.05 33.85 -21.85
C SER A 45 -2.53 34.01 -20.43
N PHE A 46 -2.32 35.27 -20.02
CA PHE A 46 -1.80 35.60 -18.68
C PHE A 46 -2.95 35.78 -17.69
N LYS A 47 -2.88 35.08 -16.55
CA LYS A 47 -3.85 35.20 -15.44
C LYS A 47 -3.14 35.57 -14.14
N SER A 48 -3.79 36.39 -13.31
CA SER A 48 -3.25 36.73 -11.98
C SER A 48 -3.28 35.52 -11.04
N ILE A 49 -2.19 35.28 -10.33
CA ILE A 49 -2.05 34.21 -9.33
C ILE A 49 -2.66 34.67 -7.99
N SER A 50 -2.54 35.95 -7.67
CA SER A 50 -3.05 36.54 -6.43
C SER A 50 -4.53 36.88 -6.55
N LYS A 51 -5.39 36.14 -5.83
CA LYS A 51 -6.81 36.46 -5.72
C LYS A 51 -7.07 37.29 -4.46
N ILE A 52 -7.87 38.34 -4.60
CA ILE A 52 -8.33 39.15 -3.48
C ILE A 52 -9.34 38.31 -2.68
N LEU A 53 -9.10 38.16 -1.38
CA LEU A 53 -10.02 37.45 -0.48
C LEU A 53 -10.98 38.47 0.16
N THR A 54 -12.25 38.12 0.22
CA THR A 54 -13.23 38.87 1.03
C THR A 54 -12.95 38.66 2.51
N GLN A 55 -13.38 39.60 3.36
CA GLN A 55 -13.09 39.57 4.81
C GLN A 55 -13.63 38.29 5.48
N ASP A 56 -14.84 37.85 5.13
CA ASP A 56 -15.44 36.60 5.65
C ASP A 56 -14.63 35.34 5.26
N ILE A 57 -14.15 35.28 4.00
CA ILE A 57 -13.32 34.16 3.54
C ILE A 57 -11.94 34.19 4.22
N LYS A 58 -11.36 35.37 4.40
CA LYS A 58 -10.08 35.57 5.09
C LYS A 58 -10.15 35.06 6.52
N GLU A 59 -11.19 35.40 7.27
CA GLU A 59 -11.36 34.96 8.66
C GLU A 59 -11.55 33.45 8.76
N LYS A 60 -12.37 32.85 7.88
CA LYS A 60 -12.55 31.39 7.80
C LYS A 60 -11.25 30.65 7.51
N ILE A 61 -10.50 31.09 6.49
CA ILE A 61 -9.22 30.48 6.12
C ILE A 61 -8.20 30.66 7.24
N SER A 62 -8.10 31.85 7.82
CA SER A 62 -7.12 32.14 8.88
C SER A 62 -7.40 31.29 10.13
N LYS A 63 -8.67 31.13 10.51
CA LYS A 63 -9.07 30.26 11.63
C LYS A 63 -8.73 28.79 11.35
N SER A 64 -9.02 28.31 10.14
CA SER A 64 -8.70 26.95 9.71
C SER A 64 -7.19 26.67 9.74
N LEU A 65 -6.38 27.56 9.16
CA LEU A 65 -4.92 27.43 9.14
C LEU A 65 -4.31 27.51 10.55
N SER A 66 -4.83 28.39 11.41
CA SER A 66 -4.35 28.52 12.80
C SER A 66 -4.67 27.27 13.62
N SER A 67 -5.88 26.72 13.47
CA SER A 67 -6.25 25.44 14.08
C SER A 67 -5.36 24.29 13.60
N LYS A 68 -5.04 24.26 12.30
CA LYS A 68 -4.11 23.25 11.75
C LYS A 68 -2.70 23.41 12.33
N LEU A 69 -2.21 24.64 12.48
CA LEU A 69 -0.91 24.92 13.10
C LEU A 69 -0.85 24.46 14.55
N GLU A 70 -1.90 24.68 15.35
CA GLU A 70 -1.94 24.18 16.73
C GLU A 70 -1.97 22.66 16.81
N MET A 71 -2.74 22.02 15.92
CA MET A 71 -2.80 20.57 15.81
C MET A 71 -1.42 19.97 15.47
N LEU A 72 -0.69 20.57 14.52
CA LEU A 72 0.66 20.11 14.17
C LEU A 72 1.65 20.26 15.33
N LYS A 73 1.52 21.34 16.13
CA LYS A 73 2.34 21.54 17.32
C LYS A 73 2.05 20.51 18.41
N SER A 74 0.78 20.14 18.63
CA SER A 74 0.42 19.14 19.62
C SER A 74 0.86 17.74 19.19
N GLU A 75 0.74 17.41 17.91
CA GLU A 75 1.26 16.15 17.34
C GLU A 75 2.77 16.01 17.52
N SER A 76 3.54 17.07 17.21
CA SER A 76 5.00 17.07 17.41
C SER A 76 5.39 16.80 18.86
N LYS A 77 4.71 17.44 19.82
CA LYS A 77 4.97 17.21 21.25
C LYS A 77 4.63 15.79 21.68
N SER A 78 3.52 15.24 21.18
CA SER A 78 3.12 13.85 21.45
C SER A 78 4.17 12.87 20.95
N PHE A 79 4.69 13.11 19.74
CA PHE A 79 5.77 12.32 19.15
C PHE A 79 7.04 12.34 20.02
N ASP A 80 7.48 13.52 20.46
CA ASP A 80 8.67 13.65 21.31
C ASP A 80 8.55 12.85 22.62
N ILE A 81 7.38 12.88 23.25
CA ILE A 81 7.08 12.10 24.47
C ILE A 81 7.16 10.61 24.18
N SER A 82 6.58 10.15 23.06
CA SER A 82 6.64 8.73 22.66
C SER A 82 8.07 8.26 22.41
N VAL A 83 8.90 9.06 21.73
CA VAL A 83 10.31 8.74 21.48
C VAL A 83 11.10 8.63 22.78
N LEU A 84 10.91 9.57 23.71
CA LEU A 84 11.59 9.55 25.00
C LEU A 84 11.25 8.30 25.82
N ASN A 85 9.98 7.88 25.81
CA ASN A 85 9.52 6.67 26.49
C ASN A 85 10.19 5.40 25.93
N ILE A 86 10.32 5.31 24.61
CA ILE A 86 10.99 4.19 23.93
C ILE A 86 12.47 4.14 24.31
N LEU A 87 13.18 5.26 24.24
CA LEU A 87 14.59 5.34 24.62
C LEU A 87 14.83 4.86 26.06
N THR A 88 13.97 5.29 26.98
CA THR A 88 14.05 4.89 28.39
C THR A 88 13.86 3.38 28.54
N LYS A 89 12.91 2.78 27.82
CA LYS A 89 12.67 1.32 27.86
C LYS A 89 13.82 0.51 27.28
N VAL A 90 14.41 0.96 26.17
CA VAL A 90 15.60 0.33 25.59
C VAL A 90 16.75 0.31 26.60
N GLN A 91 16.97 1.42 27.32
CA GLN A 91 17.97 1.48 28.38
C GLN A 91 17.67 0.51 29.53
N MET A 92 16.41 0.38 29.95
CA MET A 92 15.99 -0.58 30.98
C MET A 92 16.23 -2.03 30.55
N ILE A 93 15.90 -2.36 29.29
CA ILE A 93 16.12 -3.68 28.69
C ILE A 93 17.61 -4.04 28.69
N ALA A 94 18.46 -3.10 28.24
CA ALA A 94 19.91 -3.29 28.24
C ALA A 94 20.45 -3.53 29.66
N LYS A 95 20.02 -2.72 30.63
CA LYS A 95 20.43 -2.86 32.04
C LYS A 95 20.02 -4.22 32.63
N ASP A 96 18.79 -4.68 32.36
CA ASP A 96 18.30 -5.98 32.82
C ASP A 96 19.12 -7.13 32.20
N PHE A 97 19.41 -7.06 30.90
CA PHE A 97 20.23 -8.05 30.20
C PHE A 97 21.63 -8.18 30.80
N TYR A 98 22.33 -7.06 31.02
CA TYR A 98 23.67 -7.08 31.62
C TYR A 98 23.65 -7.61 33.06
N THR A 99 22.64 -7.23 33.84
CA THR A 99 22.49 -7.68 35.24
C THR A 99 22.29 -9.19 35.30
N LYS A 100 21.39 -9.73 34.48
CA LYS A 100 21.11 -11.18 34.40
C LYS A 100 22.33 -11.97 33.95
N ASN A 101 23.03 -11.51 32.92
CA ASN A 101 24.26 -12.15 32.47
C ASN A 101 25.36 -12.15 33.54
N LYS A 102 25.47 -11.07 34.33
CA LYS A 102 26.40 -11.02 35.46
C LYS A 102 26.07 -12.06 36.53
N ILE A 103 24.79 -12.22 36.88
CA ILE A 103 24.31 -13.23 37.82
C ILE A 103 24.63 -14.63 37.29
N MET A 104 24.28 -14.92 36.04
CA MET A 104 24.53 -16.21 35.40
C MET A 104 26.02 -16.55 35.40
N LYS A 105 26.87 -15.61 34.99
CA LYS A 105 28.34 -15.77 35.00
C LYS A 105 28.87 -16.09 36.39
N ASN A 106 28.35 -15.43 37.43
CA ASN A 106 28.76 -15.69 38.81
C ASN A 106 28.34 -17.10 39.29
N ILE A 107 27.16 -17.57 38.91
CA ILE A 107 26.70 -18.93 39.24
C ILE A 107 27.61 -19.97 38.58
N CYS A 108 27.85 -19.83 37.27
CA CYS A 108 28.75 -20.73 36.54
C CYS A 108 30.16 -20.73 37.13
N LYS A 109 30.71 -19.55 37.49
CA LYS A 109 32.02 -19.45 38.13
C LYS A 109 32.09 -20.18 39.48
N LYS A 110 31.05 -20.09 40.30
CA LYS A 110 31.00 -20.79 41.59
C LYS A 110 30.98 -22.31 41.40
N LEU A 111 30.13 -22.80 40.51
CA LEU A 111 30.05 -24.23 40.19
C LEU A 111 31.36 -24.76 39.58
N LEU A 112 31.97 -24.00 38.67
CA LEU A 112 33.26 -24.36 38.08
C LEU A 112 34.37 -24.44 39.14
N LYS A 113 34.36 -23.52 40.13
CA LYS A 113 35.27 -23.57 41.27
C LYS A 113 35.04 -24.81 42.13
N GLU A 114 33.79 -25.13 42.47
CA GLU A 114 33.42 -26.35 43.20
C GLU A 114 33.96 -27.61 42.49
N ILE A 115 33.75 -27.70 41.17
CA ILE A 115 34.17 -28.84 40.34
C ILE A 115 35.71 -28.96 40.33
N ASN A 116 36.42 -27.86 40.09
CA ASN A 116 37.88 -27.90 39.93
C ASN A 116 38.63 -28.14 41.24
N GLU A 117 38.13 -27.61 42.37
CA GLU A 117 38.81 -27.74 43.66
C GLU A 117 38.45 -29.06 44.38
N ASN A 118 37.20 -29.50 44.26
CA ASN A 118 36.67 -30.60 45.07
C ASN A 118 36.29 -31.83 44.24
N ASN A 119 36.50 -31.82 42.91
CA ASN A 119 36.01 -32.85 41.97
C ASN A 119 34.52 -33.20 42.17
N SER A 120 33.72 -32.22 42.59
CA SER A 120 32.31 -32.41 42.94
C SER A 120 31.46 -31.23 42.50
N ALA A 121 30.19 -31.50 42.18
CA ALA A 121 29.21 -30.49 41.81
C ALA A 121 27.98 -30.61 42.72
N SER A 122 27.64 -29.52 43.41
CA SER A 122 26.50 -29.51 44.34
C SER A 122 25.18 -29.37 43.56
N VAL A 123 24.57 -30.51 43.20
CA VAL A 123 23.29 -30.59 42.46
C VAL A 123 22.18 -31.15 43.35
N LEU A 124 21.02 -30.48 43.38
CA LEU A 124 19.91 -30.83 44.28
C LEU A 124 18.88 -31.81 43.71
N PHE A 125 18.77 -31.97 42.39
CA PHE A 125 17.77 -32.84 41.76
C PHE A 125 18.39 -33.77 40.71
N ARG A 126 18.26 -35.09 40.89
CA ARG A 126 18.54 -36.12 39.87
C ARG A 126 17.21 -36.65 39.33
N LYS A 127 17.06 -36.78 38.01
CA LYS A 127 15.80 -37.16 37.35
C LYS A 127 15.54 -38.67 37.30
N SER A 128 16.45 -39.51 37.81
CA SER A 128 16.45 -40.97 37.63
C SER A 128 16.46 -41.69 38.98
N GLN A 129 15.49 -42.59 39.22
CA GLN A 129 15.45 -43.47 40.40
C GLN A 129 16.49 -44.61 40.35
N ASN A 130 17.22 -44.74 39.23
CA ASN A 130 18.27 -45.74 39.04
C ASN A 130 19.59 -45.05 38.70
N ASP A 131 20.18 -44.30 39.64
CA ASP A 131 21.46 -43.62 39.39
C ASP A 131 22.59 -44.23 40.22
N THR A 132 23.57 -44.78 39.50
CA THR A 132 24.98 -44.78 39.90
C THR A 132 25.38 -43.40 40.42
N ASP A 133 26.28 -43.31 41.41
CA ASP A 133 26.69 -42.04 42.05
C ASP A 133 27.26 -40.93 41.13
N GLN A 134 27.36 -41.17 39.82
CA GLN A 134 27.89 -40.25 38.81
C GLN A 134 26.89 -39.14 38.46
N VAL A 135 27.36 -37.89 38.53
CA VAL A 135 26.62 -36.68 38.15
C VAL A 135 26.66 -36.51 36.62
N ARG A 136 25.52 -36.24 35.99
CA ARG A 136 25.45 -35.96 34.54
C ARG A 136 25.61 -34.46 34.26
N PHE A 137 26.01 -34.13 33.04
CA PHE A 137 26.13 -32.74 32.59
C PHE A 137 24.81 -31.95 32.71
N GLU A 138 23.70 -32.59 32.33
CA GLU A 138 22.35 -32.02 32.39
C GLU A 138 21.92 -31.66 33.82
N ASP A 139 22.37 -32.41 34.82
CA ASP A 139 22.08 -32.14 36.23
C ASP A 139 22.75 -30.81 36.67
N VAL A 140 23.97 -30.57 36.19
CA VAL A 140 24.71 -29.32 36.44
C VAL A 140 24.05 -28.14 35.71
N GLU A 141 23.62 -28.32 34.46
CA GLU A 141 22.89 -27.28 33.72
C GLU A 141 21.58 -26.91 34.42
N ASN A 142 20.79 -27.90 34.82
CA ASN A 142 19.54 -27.67 35.54
C ASN A 142 19.77 -26.92 36.87
N GLU A 143 20.86 -27.23 37.58
CA GLU A 143 21.25 -26.55 38.81
C GLU A 143 21.64 -25.08 38.57
N VAL A 144 22.32 -24.77 37.45
CA VAL A 144 22.60 -23.39 37.03
C VAL A 144 21.30 -22.61 36.87
N PHE A 145 20.32 -23.16 36.14
CA PHE A 145 19.02 -22.52 35.95
C PHE A 145 18.23 -22.37 37.25
N ARG A 146 18.27 -23.37 38.13
CA ARG A 146 17.62 -23.33 39.45
C ARG A 146 18.20 -22.22 40.33
N ARG A 147 19.53 -22.14 40.45
CA ARG A 147 20.24 -21.09 41.21
C ARG A 147 19.90 -19.71 40.63
N PHE A 148 19.87 -19.58 39.30
CA PHE A 148 19.52 -18.34 38.62
C PHE A 148 18.10 -17.87 38.98
N LYS A 149 17.11 -18.78 38.92
CA LYS A 149 15.71 -18.48 39.25
C LYS A 149 15.52 -18.04 40.71
N LEU A 150 16.26 -18.64 41.65
CA LEU A 150 16.23 -18.23 43.07
C LEU A 150 16.79 -16.83 43.28
N THR A 151 17.87 -16.49 42.58
CA THR A 151 18.53 -15.18 42.71
C THR A 151 17.86 -14.07 41.91
N ASN A 152 16.97 -14.41 40.97
CA ASN A 152 16.32 -13.46 40.08
C ASN A 152 14.82 -13.82 39.88
N PRO A 153 13.95 -13.51 40.87
CA PRO A 153 12.51 -13.71 40.74
C PRO A 153 11.91 -12.85 39.62
N GLU A 154 10.75 -13.26 39.08
CA GLU A 154 10.10 -12.52 38.00
C GLU A 154 9.69 -11.11 38.44
N ASN A 155 9.99 -10.11 37.60
CA ASN A 155 9.63 -8.71 37.78
C ASN A 155 8.92 -8.20 36.52
N GLU A 156 8.00 -7.24 36.67
CA GLU A 156 7.36 -6.52 35.56
C GLU A 156 8.36 -5.85 34.60
N ASN A 157 9.53 -5.46 35.12
CA ASN A 157 10.63 -4.87 34.34
C ASN A 157 11.58 -5.90 33.71
N SER A 158 11.15 -7.15 33.58
CA SER A 158 11.93 -8.17 32.88
C SER A 158 12.06 -7.87 31.38
N PHE A 159 13.24 -8.17 30.82
CA PHE A 159 13.58 -8.06 29.40
C PHE A 159 12.43 -8.47 28.47
N TYR A 160 11.85 -9.66 28.67
CA TYR A 160 10.80 -10.19 27.78
C TYR A 160 9.51 -9.36 27.83
N LYS A 161 9.09 -8.91 29.02
CA LYS A 161 7.88 -8.08 29.19
C LYS A 161 8.09 -6.66 28.66
N LEU A 162 9.26 -6.06 28.90
CA LEU A 162 9.61 -4.74 28.36
C LEU A 162 9.80 -4.77 26.85
N SER A 163 10.44 -5.81 26.30
CA SER A 163 10.62 -6.02 24.86
C SER A 163 9.27 -6.10 24.14
N TYR A 164 8.33 -6.88 24.67
CA TYR A 164 6.98 -6.96 24.10
C TYR A 164 6.25 -5.60 24.11
N LYS A 165 6.32 -4.86 25.22
CA LYS A 165 5.73 -3.50 25.33
C LYS A 165 6.40 -2.52 24.35
N LEU A 166 7.72 -2.59 24.20
CA LEU A 166 8.49 -1.76 23.28
C LEU A 166 8.04 -1.98 21.82
N THR A 167 7.89 -3.23 21.39
CA THR A 167 7.41 -3.57 20.04
C THR A 167 6.05 -2.93 19.75
N LYS A 168 5.13 -2.94 20.72
CA LYS A 168 3.80 -2.34 20.58
C LYS A 168 3.85 -0.81 20.47
N GLU A 169 4.77 -0.16 21.17
CA GLU A 169 4.95 1.30 21.15
C GLU A 169 5.70 1.77 19.90
N CYS A 170 6.67 1.01 19.40
CA CYS A 170 7.29 1.26 18.11
C CYS A 170 6.25 1.24 16.97
N ALA A 171 5.28 0.34 17.02
CA ALA A 171 4.16 0.29 16.06
C ALA A 171 3.22 1.50 16.16
N GLN A 172 3.21 2.24 17.28
CA GLN A 172 2.47 3.51 17.38
C GLN A 172 3.25 4.66 16.73
N ILE A 173 4.59 4.66 16.83
CA ILE A 173 5.44 5.62 16.12
C ILE A 173 5.32 5.49 14.60
N GLU A 174 5.20 4.27 14.08
CA GLU A 174 4.92 4.05 12.65
C GLU A 174 3.69 4.81 12.16
N SER A 175 2.66 4.98 12.99
CA SER A 175 1.47 5.77 12.62
C SER A 175 1.74 7.27 12.50
N TYR A 176 2.60 7.83 13.35
CA TYR A 176 3.04 9.24 13.24
C TYR A 176 3.93 9.44 12.02
N LEU A 177 4.86 8.50 11.78
CA LEU A 177 5.72 8.49 10.60
C LEU A 177 4.90 8.39 9.32
N ASN A 178 3.87 7.53 9.29
CA ASN A 178 2.97 7.41 8.14
C ASN A 178 2.19 8.70 7.86
N ASN A 179 1.81 9.48 8.89
CA ASN A 179 1.16 10.77 8.73
C ASN A 179 2.12 11.86 8.20
N SER A 180 3.38 11.88 8.64
CA SER A 180 4.41 12.80 8.12
C SER A 180 4.93 12.40 6.74
N ILE A 181 5.07 11.10 6.48
CA ILE A 181 5.38 10.54 5.16
C ILE A 181 4.22 10.79 4.21
N PHE A 182 2.98 10.96 4.70
CA PHE A 182 1.86 11.39 3.85
C PHE A 182 2.05 12.78 3.22
N LEU A 183 2.89 13.65 3.80
CA LEU A 183 3.27 14.92 3.16
C LEU A 183 4.34 14.71 2.08
N GLU A 184 5.23 13.72 2.23
CA GLU A 184 6.17 13.30 1.17
C GLU A 184 5.52 12.43 0.10
N SER A 185 4.50 11.63 0.41
CA SER A 185 3.75 10.86 -0.60
C SER A 185 2.77 11.74 -1.38
N ASN A 186 2.51 12.96 -0.91
CA ASN A 186 1.91 14.04 -1.71
C ASN A 186 2.95 14.75 -2.60
N ILE A 187 4.26 14.48 -2.42
CA ILE A 187 5.27 14.67 -3.47
C ILE A 187 5.27 13.41 -4.31
N SER A 188 4.28 13.27 -5.20
CA SER A 188 4.30 12.41 -6.40
C SER A 188 5.35 11.28 -6.38
N THR A 189 5.26 10.33 -5.45
CA THR A 189 5.94 9.06 -5.64
C THR A 189 5.08 8.37 -6.69
N ASN A 190 5.55 8.37 -7.94
CA ASN A 190 4.82 7.87 -9.08
C ASN A 190 4.33 6.43 -8.80
N PHE A 191 3.11 6.28 -8.29
CA PHE A 191 2.36 5.03 -8.22
C PHE A 191 2.12 4.43 -9.63
N ASN A 192 2.61 5.10 -10.69
CA ASN A 192 2.26 4.93 -12.09
C ASN A 192 3.46 4.63 -13.01
N GLU A 193 4.59 4.13 -12.51
CA GLU A 193 5.73 3.83 -13.40
C GLU A 193 5.72 2.40 -13.94
N TYR A 194 5.22 1.44 -13.17
CA TYR A 194 5.39 0.03 -13.49
C TYR A 194 4.12 -0.79 -13.34
N LEU A 195 3.77 -1.53 -14.40
CA LEU A 195 2.73 -2.54 -14.36
C LEU A 195 3.35 -3.88 -13.97
N TYR A 196 2.66 -4.62 -13.11
CA TYR A 196 3.11 -5.93 -12.61
C TYR A 196 2.05 -7.00 -12.89
N VAL A 197 2.45 -8.07 -13.56
CA VAL A 197 1.57 -9.20 -13.90
C VAL A 197 2.37 -10.50 -13.79
N PHE A 198 1.76 -11.55 -13.24
CA PHE A 198 2.40 -12.86 -13.24
C PHE A 198 2.16 -13.59 -14.55
N GLN A 199 3.20 -14.21 -15.09
CA GLN A 199 3.07 -15.10 -16.23
C GLN A 199 2.45 -16.44 -15.79
N GLU A 200 1.45 -16.91 -16.53
CA GLU A 200 0.68 -18.10 -16.17
C GLU A 200 1.55 -19.35 -15.96
N LYS A 201 1.21 -20.12 -14.91
CA LYS A 201 1.89 -21.38 -14.53
C LYS A 201 3.37 -21.19 -14.18
N THR A 202 3.81 -19.97 -13.88
CA THR A 202 5.19 -19.67 -13.49
C THR A 202 5.25 -18.87 -12.19
N LYS A 203 6.47 -18.57 -11.74
CA LYS A 203 6.75 -17.61 -10.67
C LYS A 203 7.32 -16.28 -11.19
N ASN A 204 7.21 -16.08 -12.50
CA ASN A 204 7.76 -14.93 -13.20
C ASN A 204 6.81 -13.74 -13.05
N LEU A 205 7.29 -12.71 -12.38
CA LEU A 205 6.63 -11.42 -12.32
C LEU A 205 7.13 -10.57 -13.48
N VAL A 206 6.25 -10.34 -14.47
CA VAL A 206 6.49 -9.41 -15.57
C VAL A 206 6.30 -8.00 -15.04
N LYS A 207 7.38 -7.21 -15.14
CA LYS A 207 7.42 -5.79 -14.82
C LYS A 207 7.53 -4.99 -16.10
N PHE A 208 6.53 -4.18 -16.42
CA PHE A 208 6.55 -3.29 -17.58
C PHE A 208 6.74 -1.83 -17.15
N SER A 209 7.74 -1.15 -17.71
CA SER A 209 7.95 0.29 -17.48
C SER A 209 7.19 1.14 -18.48
N THR A 210 6.38 2.08 -17.99
CA THR A 210 5.71 3.09 -18.82
C THR A 210 6.64 4.21 -19.29
N GLU A 211 7.88 4.28 -18.79
CA GLU A 211 8.92 5.22 -19.27
C GLU A 211 9.67 4.64 -20.46
N SER A 212 10.25 3.45 -20.29
CA SER A 212 11.07 2.84 -21.33
C SER A 212 10.27 2.01 -22.33
N LEU A 213 8.98 1.75 -22.06
CA LEU A 213 8.10 0.84 -22.81
C LEU A 213 8.70 -0.57 -22.97
N LYS A 214 9.36 -1.07 -21.91
CA LYS A 214 10.02 -2.39 -21.93
C LYS A 214 9.54 -3.26 -20.78
N LYS A 215 9.49 -4.56 -21.05
CA LYS A 215 9.28 -5.62 -20.05
C LYS A 215 10.61 -6.07 -19.46
N SER A 216 10.55 -6.44 -18.20
CA SER A 216 11.57 -7.16 -17.45
C SER A 216 10.88 -8.27 -16.66
N ILE A 217 11.62 -9.30 -16.27
CA ILE A 217 11.07 -10.46 -15.57
C ILE A 217 11.89 -10.68 -14.30
N ASP A 218 11.19 -10.71 -13.17
CA ASP A 218 11.73 -11.09 -11.88
C ASP A 218 11.15 -12.45 -11.46
N VAL A 219 11.99 -13.39 -11.02
CA VAL A 219 11.53 -14.70 -10.52
C VAL A 219 11.29 -14.58 -9.01
N ILE A 220 10.02 -14.61 -8.59
CA ILE A 220 9.63 -14.39 -7.21
C ILE A 220 9.46 -15.74 -6.49
N GLN A 221 10.03 -15.91 -5.30
CA GLN A 221 9.98 -17.17 -4.55
C GLN A 221 8.65 -17.38 -3.80
N VAL A 222 7.53 -17.33 -4.52
CA VAL A 222 6.19 -17.69 -4.02
C VAL A 222 6.00 -19.21 -4.00
N ILE A 223 5.10 -19.71 -3.15
CA ILE A 223 4.89 -21.16 -2.98
C ILE A 223 4.20 -21.77 -4.21
N PRO A 224 2.92 -21.47 -4.54
CA PRO A 224 2.34 -21.96 -5.77
C PRO A 224 2.86 -21.17 -6.97
N ASN A 225 2.87 -21.82 -8.14
CA ASN A 225 2.92 -21.08 -9.39
C ASN A 225 1.71 -20.14 -9.47
N GLN A 226 1.92 -18.98 -10.08
CA GLN A 226 0.89 -17.96 -10.23
C GLN A 226 0.16 -18.14 -11.56
N GLY A 227 -0.98 -17.46 -11.68
CA GLY A 227 -1.86 -17.52 -12.84
C GLY A 227 -2.39 -16.14 -13.21
N SER A 228 -3.40 -16.12 -14.08
CA SER A 228 -4.08 -14.91 -14.52
C SER A 228 -5.15 -14.46 -13.53
N TYR A 229 -5.69 -13.26 -13.75
CA TYR A 229 -6.82 -12.69 -12.97
C TYR A 229 -6.62 -12.62 -11.45
N ALA A 230 -5.36 -12.58 -11.00
CA ALA A 230 -5.03 -12.29 -9.62
C ALA A 230 -5.34 -10.83 -9.31
N THR A 231 -5.71 -10.57 -8.07
CA THR A 231 -5.81 -9.22 -7.53
C THR A 231 -4.40 -8.71 -7.28
N VAL A 232 -4.03 -7.58 -7.88
CA VAL A 232 -2.70 -6.96 -7.72
C VAL A 232 -2.86 -5.50 -7.32
N CYS A 233 -2.12 -5.07 -6.29
CA CYS A 233 -2.11 -3.67 -5.86
C CYS A 233 -0.73 -3.23 -5.40
N TYR A 234 -0.26 -2.12 -5.96
CA TYR A 234 0.96 -1.47 -5.53
C TYR A 234 0.69 -0.69 -4.23
N LEU A 235 1.56 -0.87 -3.25
CA LEU A 235 1.48 -0.27 -1.94
C LEU A 235 2.65 0.71 -1.72
N PRO A 236 2.51 1.63 -0.75
CA PRO A 236 3.65 2.42 -0.29
C PRO A 236 4.87 1.57 0.08
N PHE A 237 6.05 2.20 0.04
CA PHE A 237 7.34 1.56 0.35
C PHE A 237 7.73 0.42 -0.62
N ASN A 238 7.36 0.56 -1.89
CA ASN A 238 7.75 -0.37 -2.96
C ASN A 238 7.32 -1.81 -2.69
N LYS A 239 6.10 -1.98 -2.21
CA LYS A 239 5.52 -3.30 -1.95
C LYS A 239 4.40 -3.60 -2.94
N LEU A 240 4.29 -4.86 -3.34
CA LEU A 240 3.20 -5.36 -4.16
C LEU A 240 2.36 -6.33 -3.36
N PHE A 241 1.07 -6.07 -3.24
CA PHE A 241 0.11 -7.04 -2.76
C PHE A 241 -0.43 -7.86 -3.91
N VAL A 242 -0.46 -9.18 -3.73
CA VAL A 242 -1.05 -10.12 -4.67
C VAL A 242 -1.92 -11.10 -3.92
N SER A 243 -3.12 -11.37 -4.46
CA SER A 243 -4.06 -12.31 -3.86
C SER A 243 -4.91 -13.01 -4.89
N GLY A 244 -5.09 -14.31 -4.68
CA GLY A 244 -5.89 -15.16 -5.54
C GLY A 244 -5.28 -15.32 -6.93
N GLY A 245 -6.13 -15.52 -7.92
CA GLY A 245 -5.76 -15.83 -9.30
C GLY A 245 -6.31 -17.18 -9.75
N PHE A 246 -6.23 -17.39 -11.06
CA PHE A 246 -6.69 -18.58 -11.76
C PHE A 246 -5.55 -19.21 -12.53
N ILE A 247 -5.32 -20.50 -12.30
CA ILE A 247 -4.39 -21.29 -13.09
C ILE A 247 -5.22 -22.09 -14.13
N PRO A 248 -4.79 -22.15 -15.41
CA PRO A 248 -5.54 -22.82 -16.49
C PRO A 248 -5.77 -24.35 -16.34
N ASP A 249 -5.51 -24.94 -15.18
CA ASP A 249 -5.91 -26.30 -14.79
C ASP A 249 -7.19 -26.31 -13.94
N ASN A 250 -7.96 -25.22 -14.01
CA ASN A 250 -9.18 -24.97 -13.23
C ASN A 250 -8.94 -24.73 -11.73
N THR A 251 -7.73 -24.28 -11.37
CA THR A 251 -7.38 -23.98 -9.97
C THR A 251 -7.57 -22.51 -9.64
N TYR A 252 -8.39 -22.22 -8.63
CA TYR A 252 -8.56 -20.90 -8.05
C TYR A 252 -7.72 -20.79 -6.77
N LEU A 253 -6.83 -19.80 -6.71
CA LEU A 253 -5.90 -19.62 -5.60
C LEU A 253 -6.57 -18.90 -4.43
N SER A 254 -6.24 -19.30 -3.20
CA SER A 254 -6.57 -18.63 -1.94
C SER A 254 -5.38 -17.89 -1.32
N THR A 255 -4.20 -18.02 -1.92
CA THR A 255 -2.95 -17.46 -1.41
C THR A 255 -2.91 -15.95 -1.57
N SER A 256 -2.39 -15.28 -0.55
CA SER A 256 -2.14 -13.84 -0.54
C SER A 256 -0.76 -13.56 0.02
N PHE A 257 -0.03 -12.64 -0.57
CA PHE A 257 1.33 -12.31 -0.16
C PHE A 257 1.68 -10.85 -0.49
N LEU A 258 2.69 -10.34 0.21
CA LEU A 258 3.35 -9.08 -0.12
C LEU A 258 4.72 -9.38 -0.71
N ILE A 259 5.08 -8.68 -1.78
CA ILE A 259 6.41 -8.71 -2.37
C ILE A 259 7.07 -7.37 -2.06
N ASP A 260 8.25 -7.38 -1.47
CA ASP A 260 9.13 -6.21 -1.44
C ASP A 260 9.84 -6.12 -2.80
N LEU A 261 9.49 -5.13 -3.62
CA LEU A 261 9.99 -4.99 -5.00
C LEU A 261 11.45 -4.50 -5.06
N THR A 262 12.08 -4.22 -3.92
CA THR A 262 13.51 -3.85 -3.83
C THR A 262 14.36 -5.09 -3.61
N THR A 263 13.87 -6.04 -2.81
CA THR A 263 14.60 -7.24 -2.40
C THR A 263 14.06 -8.53 -3.00
N ASN A 264 12.89 -8.49 -3.64
CA ASN A 264 12.09 -9.63 -4.10
C ASN A 264 11.70 -10.62 -2.98
N LEU A 265 11.78 -10.20 -1.72
CA LEU A 265 11.35 -11.00 -0.58
C LEU A 265 9.82 -11.04 -0.48
N VAL A 266 9.31 -12.21 -0.08
CA VAL A 266 7.88 -12.49 0.00
C VAL A 266 7.45 -12.64 1.46
N ASP A 267 6.47 -11.86 1.89
CA ASP A 267 5.76 -12.01 3.17
C ASP A 267 4.42 -12.71 2.89
N ASN A 268 4.33 -14.00 3.22
CA ASN A 268 3.12 -14.79 3.03
C ASN A 268 2.07 -14.38 4.06
N LEU A 269 0.86 -14.07 3.60
CA LEU A 269 -0.24 -13.65 4.46
C LEU A 269 -1.17 -14.83 4.75
N GLN A 270 -2.04 -14.65 5.74
CA GLN A 270 -3.11 -15.60 6.00
C GLN A 270 -3.98 -15.78 4.74
N GLU A 271 -4.27 -17.03 4.36
CA GLU A 271 -5.23 -17.30 3.29
C GLU A 271 -6.64 -16.84 3.67
N VAL A 272 -7.40 -16.35 2.69
CA VAL A 272 -8.77 -15.90 2.90
C VAL A 272 -9.77 -16.81 2.19
N ARG A 273 -9.80 -16.77 0.85
CA ARG A 273 -10.78 -17.45 0.01
C ARG A 273 -10.19 -17.67 -1.37
N ARG A 274 -10.56 -18.77 -2.01
CA ARG A 274 -10.28 -18.97 -3.43
C ARG A 274 -11.00 -17.93 -4.26
N ARG A 275 -10.25 -17.20 -5.10
CA ARG A 275 -10.80 -16.07 -5.88
C ARG A 275 -9.96 -15.79 -7.11
N ALA A 276 -10.61 -15.47 -8.22
CA ALA A 276 -10.03 -14.82 -9.38
C ALA A 276 -10.94 -13.69 -9.86
N ALA A 277 -10.46 -12.87 -10.80
CA ALA A 277 -11.21 -11.81 -11.47
C ALA A 277 -11.83 -10.79 -10.50
N ALA A 278 -11.11 -10.47 -9.43
CA ALA A 278 -11.44 -9.37 -8.52
C ALA A 278 -10.35 -8.31 -8.55
N ASN A 279 -10.73 -7.06 -8.38
CA ASN A 279 -9.79 -5.96 -8.18
C ASN A 279 -9.82 -5.49 -6.72
N CYS A 280 -8.80 -4.74 -6.33
CA CYS A 280 -8.70 -4.18 -5.00
C CYS A 280 -8.21 -2.74 -4.99
N ILE A 281 -8.34 -2.12 -3.84
CA ILE A 281 -7.88 -0.76 -3.60
C ILE A 281 -7.16 -0.70 -2.25
N TYR A 282 -6.03 -0.01 -2.23
CA TYR A 282 -5.32 0.32 -1.00
C TYR A 282 -5.86 1.61 -0.41
N ARG A 283 -6.26 1.58 0.85
CA ARG A 283 -6.74 2.75 1.59
C ARG A 283 -6.55 2.59 3.08
N ASP A 284 -6.09 3.64 3.77
CA ASP A 284 -6.03 3.70 5.24
C ASP A 284 -5.36 2.45 5.87
N ASN A 285 -4.25 2.02 5.26
CA ASN A 285 -3.48 0.83 5.64
C ASN A 285 -4.23 -0.51 5.50
N LYS A 286 -5.27 -0.54 4.66
CA LYS A 286 -6.07 -1.72 4.32
C LYS A 286 -6.11 -1.94 2.82
N ILE A 287 -6.28 -3.21 2.44
CA ILE A 287 -6.42 -3.62 1.04
C ILE A 287 -7.76 -4.28 0.89
N CYS A 288 -8.69 -3.62 0.19
CA CYS A 288 -10.08 -4.04 0.09
C CYS A 288 -10.32 -4.68 -1.29
N ILE A 289 -10.69 -5.96 -1.31
CA ILE A 289 -10.94 -6.76 -2.52
C ILE A 289 -12.45 -6.90 -2.72
N PHE A 290 -12.95 -6.57 -3.91
CA PHE A 290 -14.39 -6.56 -4.19
C PHE A 290 -14.76 -7.63 -5.21
N GLY A 291 -15.68 -8.53 -4.83
CA GLY A 291 -16.25 -9.54 -5.71
C GLY A 291 -15.25 -10.62 -6.13
N GLY A 292 -15.32 -11.00 -7.42
CA GLY A 292 -14.55 -12.07 -8.04
C GLY A 292 -15.38 -13.34 -8.30
N CYS A 293 -14.73 -14.40 -8.72
CA CYS A 293 -15.32 -15.73 -8.89
C CYS A 293 -14.40 -16.81 -8.30
N ASN A 294 -14.96 -17.98 -7.99
CA ASN A 294 -14.24 -19.10 -7.37
C ASN A 294 -14.42 -20.44 -8.12
N GLY A 295 -14.81 -20.40 -9.39
CA GLY A 295 -15.08 -21.57 -10.23
C GLY A 295 -16.48 -22.15 -10.09
N GLY A 296 -17.16 -21.91 -8.96
CA GLY A 296 -18.56 -22.32 -8.76
C GLY A 296 -19.56 -21.18 -8.92
N SER A 297 -19.20 -19.96 -8.52
CA SER A 297 -20.06 -18.79 -8.70
C SER A 297 -19.30 -17.47 -8.60
N ASP A 298 -19.92 -16.41 -9.10
CA ASP A 298 -19.55 -15.04 -8.77
C ASP A 298 -19.79 -14.75 -7.28
N LEU A 299 -18.97 -13.86 -6.72
CA LEU A 299 -18.93 -13.53 -5.31
C LEU A 299 -19.54 -12.14 -5.08
N ASN A 300 -20.28 -12.00 -3.98
CA ASN A 300 -20.83 -10.72 -3.52
C ASN A 300 -20.11 -10.21 -2.26
N ILE A 301 -18.84 -10.58 -2.10
CA ILE A 301 -18.08 -10.34 -0.87
C ILE A 301 -17.10 -9.18 -1.03
N CYS A 302 -16.83 -8.49 0.08
CA CYS A 302 -15.75 -7.54 0.20
C CYS A 302 -14.87 -7.97 1.37
N ASP A 303 -13.66 -8.43 1.09
CA ASP A 303 -12.69 -8.80 2.11
C ASP A 303 -11.61 -7.72 2.16
N ALA A 304 -11.30 -7.24 3.36
CA ALA A 304 -10.27 -6.23 3.59
C ALA A 304 -9.13 -6.84 4.42
N PHE A 305 -7.89 -6.70 3.95
CA PHE A 305 -6.72 -7.06 4.71
C PHE A 305 -6.15 -5.84 5.42
N ASP A 306 -6.13 -5.85 6.74
CA ASP A 306 -5.52 -4.80 7.54
C ASP A 306 -4.01 -5.08 7.71
N LEU A 307 -3.17 -4.22 7.12
CA LEU A 307 -1.71 -4.40 7.12
C LEU A 307 -1.08 -4.23 8.51
N LYS A 308 -1.77 -3.56 9.45
CA LYS A 308 -1.28 -3.33 10.82
C LYS A 308 -1.56 -4.52 11.72
N SER A 309 -2.79 -5.02 11.68
CA SER A 309 -3.21 -6.17 12.47
C SER A 309 -2.85 -7.51 11.82
N LYS A 310 -2.52 -7.49 10.52
CA LYS A 310 -2.23 -8.65 9.66
C LYS A 310 -3.39 -9.65 9.65
N LYS A 311 -4.62 -9.13 9.64
CA LYS A 311 -5.85 -9.93 9.65
C LYS A 311 -6.79 -9.51 8.54
N TRP A 312 -7.55 -10.48 8.08
CA TRP A 312 -8.71 -10.26 7.21
C TRP A 312 -9.93 -9.85 8.03
N GLU A 313 -10.67 -8.91 7.49
CA GLU A 313 -12.00 -8.51 7.96
C GLU A 313 -12.96 -8.48 6.77
N GLN A 314 -14.26 -8.57 7.05
CA GLN A 314 -15.29 -8.51 6.01
C GLN A 314 -16.00 -7.16 6.08
N PHE A 315 -16.04 -6.46 4.96
CA PHE A 315 -16.84 -5.25 4.79
C PHE A 315 -18.25 -5.59 4.31
N ALA A 316 -19.09 -4.58 4.08
CA ALA A 316 -20.42 -4.81 3.55
C ALA A 316 -20.35 -5.62 2.25
N LEU A 317 -21.28 -6.57 2.14
CA LEU A 317 -21.44 -7.39 0.95
C LEU A 317 -21.91 -6.54 -0.23
N LEU A 318 -21.45 -6.88 -1.43
CA LEU A 318 -21.93 -6.27 -2.65
C LEU A 318 -23.44 -6.55 -2.77
N PRO A 319 -24.26 -5.59 -3.24
CA PRO A 319 -25.71 -5.78 -3.38
C PRO A 319 -26.10 -6.89 -4.36
N LYS A 320 -25.19 -7.24 -5.29
CA LYS A 320 -25.33 -8.30 -6.28
C LYS A 320 -23.96 -8.97 -6.44
N LYS A 321 -23.95 -10.24 -6.87
CA LYS A 321 -22.70 -10.95 -7.21
C LYS A 321 -22.04 -10.28 -8.42
N ALA A 322 -20.72 -10.12 -8.39
CA ALA A 322 -19.97 -9.50 -9.48
C ALA A 322 -18.56 -10.11 -9.61
N CYS A 323 -18.17 -10.43 -10.83
CA CYS A 323 -16.82 -10.81 -11.22
C CYS A 323 -16.27 -9.86 -12.29
N HIS A 324 -14.98 -10.02 -12.61
CA HIS A 324 -14.18 -9.07 -13.41
C HIS A 324 -14.39 -7.63 -12.92
N THR A 325 -14.26 -7.44 -11.61
CA THR A 325 -14.48 -6.12 -11.03
C THR A 325 -13.36 -5.17 -11.44
N SER A 326 -13.69 -3.90 -11.63
CA SER A 326 -12.76 -2.80 -11.79
C SER A 326 -13.11 -1.71 -10.79
N ILE A 327 -12.12 -1.02 -10.25
CA ILE A 327 -12.30 -0.08 -9.14
C ILE A 327 -11.63 1.24 -9.47
N LEU A 328 -12.31 2.33 -9.12
CA LEU A 328 -11.78 3.68 -9.23
C LEU A 328 -11.94 4.43 -7.92
N ASP A 329 -10.84 4.99 -7.40
CA ASP A 329 -10.87 5.81 -6.19
C ASP A 329 -11.49 7.19 -6.47
N LEU A 330 -12.52 7.53 -5.68
CA LEU A 330 -13.23 8.81 -5.69
C LEU A 330 -13.05 9.54 -4.35
N ASN A 331 -11.94 9.30 -3.67
CA ASN A 331 -11.63 9.80 -2.34
C ASN A 331 -12.57 9.21 -1.29
N ASN A 332 -13.67 9.86 -0.92
CA ASN A 332 -14.55 9.37 0.15
C ASN A 332 -15.42 8.17 -0.26
N LYS A 333 -15.36 7.78 -1.54
CA LYS A 333 -16.03 6.63 -2.11
C LYS A 333 -15.09 5.92 -3.08
N CYS A 334 -15.42 4.71 -3.49
CA CYS A 334 -14.90 4.15 -4.73
C CYS A 334 -16.05 3.79 -5.68
N LEU A 335 -15.80 3.90 -6.99
CA LEU A 335 -16.68 3.37 -8.02
C LEU A 335 -16.21 1.96 -8.34
N ILE A 336 -17.16 1.03 -8.42
CA ILE A 336 -16.92 -0.37 -8.73
C ILE A 336 -17.76 -0.72 -9.95
N ALA A 337 -17.11 -1.21 -11.00
CA ALA A 337 -17.74 -1.79 -12.18
C ALA A 337 -17.48 -3.31 -12.22
N GLY A 338 -18.37 -4.09 -12.83
CA GLY A 338 -18.21 -5.53 -12.97
C GLY A 338 -19.23 -6.13 -13.94
N ARG A 339 -19.06 -7.42 -14.27
CA ARG A 339 -19.99 -8.16 -15.14
C ARG A 339 -21.43 -8.14 -14.60
N TYR A 340 -22.37 -8.37 -15.50
CA TYR A 340 -23.81 -8.28 -15.26
C TYR A 340 -24.26 -6.88 -14.87
N ASN A 341 -23.71 -5.88 -15.56
CA ASN A 341 -24.06 -4.46 -15.44
C ASN A 341 -23.91 -3.93 -14.00
N PHE A 342 -22.96 -4.48 -13.25
CA PHE A 342 -22.70 -4.04 -11.88
C PHE A 342 -21.97 -2.71 -11.92
N ILE A 343 -22.63 -1.60 -11.58
CA ILE A 343 -21.98 -0.29 -11.36
C ILE A 343 -22.51 0.34 -10.07
N TYR A 344 -21.67 0.36 -9.05
CA TYR A 344 -22.02 0.83 -7.70
C TYR A 344 -20.92 1.74 -7.15
N THR A 345 -21.30 2.72 -6.33
CA THR A 345 -20.34 3.37 -5.44
C THR A 345 -20.36 2.70 -4.08
N TYR A 346 -19.20 2.50 -3.48
CA TYR A 346 -19.06 2.13 -2.08
C TYR A 346 -18.58 3.34 -1.27
N ASP A 347 -19.27 3.65 -0.17
CA ASP A 347 -18.92 4.74 0.74
C ASP A 347 -18.14 4.21 1.94
N TRP A 348 -16.91 4.71 2.11
CA TRP A 348 -15.99 4.26 3.15
C TRP A 348 -16.48 4.58 4.56
N ASN A 349 -17.22 5.68 4.74
CA ASN A 349 -17.67 6.13 6.05
C ASN A 349 -18.88 5.35 6.54
N SER A 350 -19.84 5.09 5.65
CA SER A 350 -21.07 4.36 5.99
C SER A 350 -20.99 2.87 5.74
N ASN A 351 -19.89 2.37 5.16
CA ASN A 351 -19.71 0.96 4.79
C ASN A 351 -20.93 0.44 3.98
N SER A 352 -21.33 1.19 2.96
CA SER A 352 -22.57 0.92 2.22
C SER A 352 -22.44 1.21 0.73
N TYR A 353 -23.24 0.52 -0.08
CA TYR A 353 -23.26 0.69 -1.53
C TYR A 353 -24.44 1.53 -2.00
N CYS A 354 -24.27 2.23 -3.12
CA CYS A 354 -25.35 2.89 -3.85
C CYS A 354 -25.23 2.53 -5.33
N GLU A 355 -26.34 2.12 -5.95
CA GLU A 355 -26.38 1.85 -7.39
C GLU A 355 -26.16 3.15 -8.17
N VAL A 356 -25.27 3.09 -9.15
CA VAL A 356 -24.97 4.22 -10.03
C VAL A 356 -25.89 4.21 -11.24
N THR A 357 -25.88 3.09 -11.97
CA THR A 357 -26.72 2.84 -13.14
C THR A 357 -26.69 1.35 -13.46
N ASN A 358 -27.75 0.87 -14.12
CA ASN A 358 -27.84 -0.47 -14.71
C ASN A 358 -27.95 -0.41 -16.24
N GLN A 359 -27.83 0.79 -16.83
CA GLN A 359 -28.08 1.03 -18.26
C GLN A 359 -26.85 0.78 -19.14
N VAL A 360 -25.66 0.74 -18.53
CA VAL A 360 -24.41 0.43 -19.21
C VAL A 360 -24.24 -1.08 -19.23
N THR A 361 -24.05 -1.63 -20.44
CA THR A 361 -23.88 -3.06 -20.63
C THR A 361 -22.44 -3.47 -20.31
N ILE A 362 -22.27 -4.36 -19.33
CA ILE A 362 -20.99 -4.97 -18.97
C ILE A 362 -21.21 -6.50 -18.93
N ASP A 363 -20.88 -7.17 -20.03
CA ASP A 363 -21.04 -8.63 -20.16
C ASP A 363 -19.70 -9.40 -20.06
N GLY A 364 -18.58 -8.68 -19.98
CA GLY A 364 -17.23 -9.24 -20.02
C GLY A 364 -16.26 -8.53 -19.07
N GLN A 365 -14.96 -8.68 -19.34
CA GLN A 365 -13.95 -7.89 -18.62
C GLN A 365 -14.17 -6.40 -18.90
N ASN A 366 -13.75 -5.59 -17.93
CA ASN A 366 -13.87 -4.16 -18.01
C ASN A 366 -12.74 -3.48 -17.25
N ILE A 367 -12.45 -2.23 -17.61
CA ILE A 367 -11.52 -1.37 -16.88
C ILE A 367 -12.15 0.01 -16.70
N LEU A 368 -12.14 0.49 -15.45
CA LEU A 368 -12.34 1.89 -15.11
C LEU A 368 -11.02 2.65 -15.17
N ILE A 369 -11.00 3.74 -15.93
CA ILE A 369 -9.85 4.63 -16.09
C ILE A 369 -10.29 6.06 -15.76
N ARG A 370 -9.50 6.77 -14.94
CA ARG A 370 -9.79 8.15 -14.55
C ARG A 370 -9.00 9.15 -15.38
N ASP A 371 -9.71 9.96 -16.16
CA ASP A 371 -9.14 11.13 -16.82
C ASP A 371 -9.64 12.41 -16.13
N ASN A 372 -8.96 12.79 -15.04
CA ASN A 372 -9.32 13.94 -14.20
C ASN A 372 -10.76 13.85 -13.65
N LYS A 373 -11.72 14.50 -14.32
CA LYS A 373 -13.16 14.48 -14.00
C LYS A 373 -13.94 13.49 -14.86
N LYS A 374 -13.39 13.04 -15.99
CA LYS A 374 -13.98 12.01 -16.85
C LYS A 374 -13.63 10.63 -16.32
N ILE A 375 -14.52 9.69 -16.57
CA ILE A 375 -14.34 8.28 -16.25
C ILE A 375 -14.54 7.51 -17.56
N HIS A 376 -13.57 6.71 -17.94
CA HIS A 376 -13.66 5.85 -19.11
C HIS A 376 -13.90 4.43 -18.58
N LEU A 377 -15.00 3.83 -19.00
CA LEU A 377 -15.29 2.42 -18.74
C LEU A 377 -15.09 1.68 -20.06
N LEU A 378 -13.93 1.05 -20.17
CA LEU A 378 -13.61 0.17 -21.29
C LEU A 378 -14.31 -1.16 -21.05
N CYS A 379 -15.11 -1.58 -22.02
CA CYS A 379 -15.68 -2.90 -22.14
C CYS A 379 -15.27 -3.49 -23.49
N ASP A 380 -15.45 -4.80 -23.67
CA ASP A 380 -15.01 -5.58 -24.84
C ASP A 380 -15.09 -4.88 -26.22
N LYS A 381 -16.19 -4.18 -26.53
CA LYS A 381 -16.35 -3.51 -27.84
C LYS A 381 -16.73 -2.03 -27.73
N THR A 382 -16.72 -1.48 -26.52
CA THR A 382 -17.25 -0.15 -26.27
C THR A 382 -16.48 0.58 -25.20
N VAL A 383 -16.26 1.88 -25.40
CA VAL A 383 -15.93 2.81 -24.32
C VAL A 383 -17.19 3.56 -23.92
N ASN A 384 -17.49 3.55 -22.63
CA ASN A 384 -18.56 4.35 -22.02
C ASN A 384 -17.92 5.48 -21.20
N LEU A 385 -18.41 6.71 -21.37
CA LEU A 385 -17.84 7.88 -20.69
C LEU A 385 -18.76 8.37 -19.58
N GLY A 386 -18.25 8.41 -18.36
CA GLY A 386 -18.89 8.98 -17.19
C GLY A 386 -18.21 10.26 -16.70
N ASN A 387 -18.79 10.89 -15.68
CA ASN A 387 -18.20 12.06 -15.02
C ASN A 387 -18.28 11.93 -13.51
N ILE A 388 -17.19 12.23 -12.79
CA ILE A 388 -17.15 12.15 -11.33
C ILE A 388 -18.15 13.07 -10.64
N ASN A 389 -18.48 14.23 -11.23
CA ASN A 389 -19.44 15.17 -10.65
C ASN A 389 -20.90 14.69 -10.83
N ASN A 390 -21.17 13.83 -11.81
CA ASN A 390 -22.48 13.25 -12.05
C ASN A 390 -22.34 11.80 -12.52
N ILE A 391 -22.00 10.93 -11.57
CA ILE A 391 -21.62 9.55 -11.85
C ILE A 391 -22.76 8.69 -12.41
N LYS A 392 -24.02 9.14 -12.26
CA LYS A 392 -25.20 8.41 -12.76
C LYS A 392 -25.39 8.54 -14.27
N VAL A 393 -24.77 9.54 -14.90
CA VAL A 393 -24.92 9.80 -16.33
C VAL A 393 -23.71 9.28 -17.08
N TRP A 394 -23.97 8.40 -18.06
CA TRP A 394 -22.96 7.79 -18.92
C TRP A 394 -23.32 8.02 -20.39
N GLN A 395 -22.35 8.47 -21.17
CA GLN A 395 -22.44 8.55 -22.63
C GLN A 395 -22.01 7.20 -23.23
N LYS A 396 -22.84 6.65 -24.11
CA LYS A 396 -22.73 5.28 -24.60
C LYS A 396 -21.98 5.20 -25.94
N ASN A 397 -21.36 4.04 -26.18
CA ASN A 397 -21.08 3.49 -27.51
C ASN A 397 -20.02 4.20 -28.38
N PHE A 398 -18.85 4.52 -27.85
CA PHE A 398 -17.69 4.68 -28.75
C PHE A 398 -17.15 3.29 -29.07
N HIS A 399 -17.15 2.92 -30.35
CA HIS A 399 -16.61 1.63 -30.79
C HIS A 399 -15.09 1.63 -30.60
N THR A 400 -14.60 0.59 -29.92
CA THR A 400 -13.18 0.28 -29.80
C THR A 400 -13.01 -1.23 -29.93
N GLU A 401 -11.95 -1.68 -30.56
CA GLU A 401 -11.53 -3.09 -30.49
C GLU A 401 -10.76 -3.27 -29.18
N SER A 402 -11.46 -3.61 -28.10
CA SER A 402 -10.80 -3.99 -26.85
C SER A 402 -10.43 -5.47 -26.93
N PRO A 403 -9.26 -5.88 -26.40
CA PRO A 403 -8.90 -7.29 -26.34
C PRO A 403 -9.88 -8.07 -25.45
N HIS A 404 -10.14 -9.33 -25.81
CA HIS A 404 -11.10 -10.21 -25.12
C HIS A 404 -10.60 -10.80 -23.79
N ASN A 405 -9.35 -10.51 -23.40
CA ASN A 405 -8.64 -11.18 -22.30
C ASN A 405 -7.99 -10.23 -21.28
N ILE A 406 -8.59 -9.06 -21.03
CA ILE A 406 -8.00 -8.07 -20.13
C ILE A 406 -7.95 -8.60 -18.69
N THR A 407 -6.79 -8.44 -18.04
CA THR A 407 -6.61 -8.78 -16.62
C THR A 407 -7.25 -7.75 -15.70
N THR A 408 -7.48 -8.15 -14.45
CA THR A 408 -7.90 -7.27 -13.36
C THR A 408 -6.77 -6.40 -12.79
N CYS A 409 -5.73 -6.12 -13.58
CA CYS A 409 -4.69 -5.18 -13.16
C CYS A 409 -5.29 -3.76 -13.06
N LEU A 410 -4.77 -2.96 -12.12
CA LEU A 410 -5.09 -1.55 -12.07
C LEU A 410 -4.38 -0.84 -13.24
N PRO A 411 -5.12 -0.12 -14.10
CA PRO A 411 -4.51 0.57 -15.23
C PRO A 411 -3.62 1.70 -14.74
N ILE A 412 -2.49 1.87 -15.41
CA ILE A 412 -1.51 2.91 -15.10
C ILE A 412 -1.68 4.06 -16.07
N ILE A 413 -1.84 5.28 -15.55
CA ILE A 413 -2.03 6.47 -16.38
C ILE A 413 -0.74 7.28 -16.42
N LYS A 414 -0.26 7.57 -17.62
CA LYS A 414 0.91 8.41 -17.85
C LYS A 414 0.72 9.28 -19.08
N GLY A 415 0.76 10.60 -18.87
CA GLY A 415 0.42 11.57 -19.91
C GLY A 415 -1.05 11.43 -20.33
N ARG A 416 -1.30 11.25 -21.63
CA ARG A 416 -2.63 11.01 -22.22
C ARG A 416 -2.91 9.53 -22.51
N PHE A 417 -2.09 8.63 -21.95
CA PHE A 417 -2.21 7.20 -22.17
C PHE A 417 -2.49 6.45 -20.88
N ALA A 418 -3.31 5.41 -20.98
CA ALA A 418 -3.48 4.39 -19.96
C ALA A 418 -2.87 3.07 -20.42
N TYR A 419 -2.22 2.35 -19.51
CA TYR A 419 -1.52 1.10 -19.77
C TYR A 419 -2.11 -0.01 -18.93
N PHE A 420 -2.36 -1.16 -19.53
CA PHE A 420 -2.89 -2.35 -18.86
C PHE A 420 -2.44 -3.61 -19.60
N ALA A 421 -2.69 -4.78 -19.02
CA ALA A 421 -2.26 -6.05 -19.57
C ALA A 421 -3.40 -7.06 -19.72
N ASP A 422 -3.24 -8.01 -20.64
CA ASP A 422 -4.04 -9.23 -20.71
C ASP A 422 -3.42 -10.37 -19.88
N ASP A 423 -4.12 -11.51 -19.87
CA ASP A 423 -3.71 -12.73 -19.16
C ASP A 423 -2.44 -13.37 -19.73
N LEU A 424 -2.10 -13.07 -20.98
CA LEU A 424 -0.86 -13.46 -21.65
C LEU A 424 0.30 -12.50 -21.37
N CYS A 425 0.11 -11.52 -20.49
CA CYS A 425 1.07 -10.45 -20.19
C CYS A 425 1.40 -9.53 -21.38
N THR A 426 0.55 -9.48 -22.42
CA THR A 426 0.59 -8.49 -23.50
C THR A 426 0.22 -7.13 -22.93
N ILE A 427 0.96 -6.08 -23.29
CA ILE A 427 0.72 -4.71 -22.79
C ILE A 427 0.00 -3.90 -23.84
N TYR A 428 -1.07 -3.28 -23.42
CA TYR A 428 -1.90 -2.39 -24.22
C TYR A 428 -1.70 -0.95 -23.77
N GLN A 429 -1.74 -0.04 -24.74
CA GLN A 429 -1.82 1.40 -24.56
C GLN A 429 -3.17 1.87 -25.06
N TYR A 430 -3.91 2.55 -24.20
CA TYR A 430 -5.18 3.20 -24.51
C TYR A 430 -4.99 4.71 -24.54
N ASP A 431 -5.38 5.34 -25.63
CA ASP A 431 -5.35 6.79 -25.80
C ASP A 431 -6.63 7.42 -25.22
N LEU A 432 -6.46 8.32 -24.24
CA LEU A 432 -7.57 8.98 -23.55
C LEU A 432 -8.33 9.98 -24.43
N ASP A 433 -7.74 10.42 -25.55
CA ASP A 433 -8.30 11.42 -26.44
C ASP A 433 -8.93 10.80 -27.69
N SER A 434 -8.26 9.82 -28.32
CA SER A 434 -8.76 9.13 -29.51
C SER A 434 -9.57 7.86 -29.23
N TYR A 435 -9.46 7.33 -28.02
CA TYR A 435 -10.05 6.05 -27.59
C TYR A 435 -9.50 4.80 -28.31
N GLU A 436 -8.39 4.93 -29.04
CA GLU A 436 -7.71 3.80 -29.68
C GLU A 436 -6.95 2.95 -28.66
N ILE A 437 -6.91 1.64 -28.90
CA ILE A 437 -6.11 0.67 -28.14
C ILE A 437 -5.03 0.09 -29.06
N LYS A 438 -3.78 0.09 -28.60
CA LYS A 438 -2.62 -0.45 -29.34
C LYS A 438 -1.83 -1.42 -28.48
N ILE A 439 -1.33 -2.50 -29.08
CA ILE A 439 -0.37 -3.41 -28.45
C ILE A 439 1.01 -2.76 -28.52
N ILE A 440 1.73 -2.72 -27.40
CA ILE A 440 3.03 -2.04 -27.32
C ILE A 440 4.18 -2.91 -26.83
N ALA A 441 3.91 -4.01 -26.11
CA ALA A 441 4.96 -4.89 -25.59
C ALA A 441 4.46 -6.30 -25.31
#